data_AF-A0A0G1NN66-F1
#
_entry.id   AF-A0A0G1NN66-F1
#
_cell.length_a   1.000
_cell.length_b   1.000
_cell.length_c   1.000
_cell.angle_alpha   90.00
_cell.angle_beta   90.00
_cell.angle_gamma   90.00
#
_symmetry.space_group_name_H-M   'P 1'
#
loop_
_entity.id
_entity.type
_entity.pdbx_description
1 polymer ?
#
loop_
_entity_poly.entity_id
_entity_poly.type
_entity_poly.pdbx_seq_one_letter_code
_entity_poly.pdbx_strand_id
1 'polypeptide(L)'
;MNVKYLIFKNRRERFLVVILVAIGLLGLVMARGFPVRAEQCDNPSSIGDTETIRLCISRLNDLVNSVSGAHTKNKTDLQQLQQQVARMASQIKSLEEAIALKQKAIGVQDRAFDSQMETLSGAVRSIYIRDQTAPTLAAVILGGNLDQAVWEWGVYRTAIQRDRDAIVGITGKLENLRTEKQLLENQQKQVASLKTQVDSKTKALAVEVAKVEEAIGRLEGQIDRLSARQQEILAAKTGLFTTSVGEVPEADDPASRPDYNPGFSPAFAAFSFGAPHFKGMSQYGAFGRAKAGQSVEEILRAYYGGGIEIKRDYSTGINITVRGYGTVDIETYAKRIYEMPSSWGDQGGMEALKAQAVAARSYALAYTNNGSGAICATEACQVYKPANKGGKWEEAVNATRGWVLVVGGRPFSARYASTSGGYQEAYTAGGYTTPGLWDTSCGNQGCWTGEAYEKKASSPWFYKGWYRTRSGSSCGRGHPWLNEGELADIINALLVYSRDSGAISHLSQTDAGSCWGSAVPGTWSKDEVVSRATNYGGPITNVRSISTTYATNGVTARVSVNTDKGSFDFNGSDFKLIFNLRAPAAVHLTSGLFNVEKK
;
A
#
# COMPACT_ATOMS: atom_id res chain seq x y z
N MET A 1 2.74 -17.91 -50.56
CA MET A 1 3.59 -18.45 -49.49
C MET A 1 4.89 -17.65 -49.46
N ASN A 2 5.45 -17.10 -48.38
CA ASN A 2 4.98 -16.93 -47.00
C ASN A 2 5.89 -15.93 -46.22
N VAL A 3 6.06 -14.69 -46.69
CA VAL A 3 6.84 -13.67 -45.93
C VAL A 3 6.12 -13.26 -44.64
N LYS A 4 4.77 -13.21 -44.64
CA LYS A 4 3.97 -12.94 -43.44
C LYS A 4 3.97 -14.10 -42.42
N TYR A 5 4.17 -15.34 -42.87
CA TYR A 5 4.25 -16.51 -41.99
C TYR A 5 5.62 -16.61 -41.30
N LEU A 6 6.70 -16.20 -41.99
CA LEU A 6 8.02 -16.06 -41.36
C LEU A 6 8.03 -14.97 -40.27
N ILE A 7 7.35 -13.84 -40.47
CA ILE A 7 7.30 -12.74 -39.49
C ILE A 7 6.50 -13.13 -38.22
N PHE A 8 5.43 -13.92 -38.36
CA PHE A 8 4.63 -14.40 -37.22
C PHE A 8 5.33 -15.52 -36.44
N LYS A 9 6.04 -16.43 -37.12
CA LYS A 9 6.85 -17.48 -36.46
C LYS A 9 8.00 -16.88 -35.66
N ASN A 10 8.67 -15.86 -36.21
CA ASN A 10 9.81 -15.17 -35.57
C ASN A 10 9.38 -14.36 -34.32
N ARG A 11 8.14 -13.85 -34.25
CA ARG A 11 7.60 -13.22 -33.02
C ARG A 11 7.21 -14.23 -31.93
N ARG A 12 6.71 -15.41 -32.31
CA ARG A 12 6.34 -16.47 -31.37
C ARG A 12 7.57 -17.13 -30.74
N GLU A 13 8.63 -17.31 -31.51
CA GLU A 13 9.93 -17.79 -31.01
C GLU A 13 10.61 -16.76 -30.11
N ARG A 14 10.57 -15.46 -30.45
CA ARG A 14 11.10 -14.40 -29.57
C ARG A 14 10.36 -14.28 -28.23
N PHE A 15 9.04 -14.51 -28.20
CA PHE A 15 8.26 -14.45 -26.96
C PHE A 15 8.50 -15.67 -26.05
N LEU A 16 8.68 -16.86 -26.65
CA LEU A 16 9.08 -18.08 -25.93
C LEU A 16 10.53 -18.00 -25.42
N VAL A 17 11.45 -17.41 -26.19
CA VAL A 17 12.83 -17.15 -25.76
C VAL A 17 12.87 -16.16 -24.60
N VAL A 18 12.03 -15.13 -24.57
CA VAL A 18 11.97 -14.18 -23.43
C VAL A 18 11.43 -14.84 -22.15
N ILE A 19 10.48 -15.77 -22.27
CA ILE A 19 9.95 -16.54 -21.12
C ILE A 19 10.98 -17.57 -20.62
N LEU A 20 11.67 -18.25 -21.53
CA LEU A 20 12.76 -19.19 -21.19
C LEU A 20 14.00 -18.47 -20.64
N VAL A 21 14.28 -17.24 -21.09
CA VAL A 21 15.33 -16.38 -20.54
C VAL A 21 14.94 -15.82 -19.17
N ALA A 22 13.66 -15.53 -18.91
CA ALA A 22 13.18 -15.11 -17.59
C ALA A 22 13.21 -16.27 -16.55
N ILE A 23 12.84 -17.49 -16.96
CA ILE A 23 12.95 -18.70 -16.13
C ILE A 23 14.43 -19.11 -15.98
N GLY A 24 15.23 -18.95 -17.04
CA GLY A 24 16.67 -19.19 -17.04
C GLY A 24 17.46 -18.18 -16.19
N LEU A 25 17.05 -16.91 -16.13
CA LEU A 25 17.62 -15.89 -15.25
C LEU A 25 17.32 -16.19 -13.78
N LEU A 26 16.13 -16.75 -13.46
CA LEU A 26 15.83 -17.26 -12.12
C LEU A 26 16.75 -18.43 -11.72
N GLY A 27 17.14 -19.27 -12.69
CA GLY A 27 18.06 -20.41 -12.47
C GLY A 27 19.55 -20.04 -12.47
N LEU A 28 19.98 -19.03 -13.25
CA LEU A 28 21.40 -18.65 -13.40
C LEU A 28 21.91 -17.71 -12.31
N VAL A 29 21.04 -16.98 -11.61
CA VAL A 29 21.43 -16.17 -10.44
C VAL A 29 21.76 -17.05 -9.23
N MET A 30 21.31 -18.31 -9.20
CA MET A 30 21.67 -19.31 -8.18
C MET A 30 23.11 -19.85 -8.31
N ALA A 31 23.85 -19.51 -9.37
CA ALA A 31 25.12 -20.17 -9.73
C ALA A 31 26.36 -19.26 -9.81
N ARG A 32 26.33 -18.04 -9.25
CA ARG A 32 27.56 -17.23 -9.07
C ARG A 32 27.88 -17.05 -7.59
N GLY A 33 28.95 -17.72 -7.18
CA GLY A 33 29.36 -17.90 -5.80
C GLY A 33 29.73 -16.60 -5.09
N PHE A 34 29.01 -16.35 -4.00
CA PHE A 34 29.46 -15.77 -2.73
C PHE A 34 28.63 -16.47 -1.63
N PRO A 35 29.18 -16.69 -0.42
CA PRO A 35 28.74 -17.77 0.46
C PRO A 35 27.49 -17.38 1.27
N VAL A 36 26.31 -17.38 0.65
CA VAL A 36 25.02 -17.46 1.37
C VAL A 36 24.07 -18.29 0.52
N ARG A 37 23.77 -19.51 0.98
CA ARG A 37 22.85 -20.43 0.29
C ARG A 37 21.42 -19.87 0.35
N ALA A 38 20.68 -19.93 -0.76
CA ALA A 38 19.29 -19.45 -0.86
C ALA A 38 18.37 -20.00 0.26
N GLU A 39 18.66 -21.21 0.74
CA GLU A 39 17.96 -21.93 1.80
C GLU A 39 18.00 -21.24 3.18
N GLN A 40 18.96 -20.34 3.42
CA GLN A 40 19.07 -19.62 4.71
C GLN A 40 18.05 -18.49 4.86
N CYS A 41 17.58 -17.86 3.78
CA CYS A 41 16.64 -16.73 3.86
C CYS A 41 15.17 -17.19 4.07
N ASP A 42 14.87 -18.48 3.86
CA ASP A 42 13.52 -19.04 4.00
C ASP A 42 13.14 -19.36 5.46
N ASN A 43 14.12 -19.47 6.35
CA ASN A 43 13.89 -19.70 7.78
C ASN A 43 14.49 -18.58 8.65
N PRO A 44 13.78 -17.44 8.80
CA PRO A 44 14.24 -16.29 9.58
C PRO A 44 14.64 -16.64 11.03
N SER A 45 13.97 -17.63 11.63
CA SER A 45 14.24 -18.03 13.02
C SER A 45 15.62 -18.68 13.22
N SER A 46 16.25 -19.17 12.15
CA SER A 46 17.57 -19.82 12.19
C SER A 46 18.76 -18.87 11.98
N ILE A 47 18.50 -17.62 11.59
CA ILE A 47 19.54 -16.62 11.33
C ILE A 47 19.85 -15.85 12.62
N GLY A 48 21.13 -15.79 12.98
CA GLY A 48 21.63 -15.19 14.24
C GLY A 48 22.39 -13.87 14.07
N ASP A 49 22.72 -13.47 12.83
CA ASP A 49 23.51 -12.29 12.54
C ASP A 49 22.73 -11.27 11.67
N THR A 50 22.92 -9.98 11.97
CA THR A 50 22.18 -8.87 11.36
C THR A 50 22.60 -8.57 9.93
N GLU A 51 23.80 -9.00 9.52
CA GLU A 51 24.35 -8.75 8.18
C GLU A 51 23.77 -9.73 7.15
N THR A 52 23.67 -11.01 7.50
CA THR A 52 23.00 -12.02 6.66
C THR A 52 21.52 -11.67 6.45
N ILE A 53 20.84 -11.17 7.49
CA ILE A 53 19.45 -10.68 7.37
C ILE A 53 19.36 -9.48 6.42
N ARG A 54 20.27 -8.50 6.54
CA ARG A 54 20.32 -7.33 5.65
C ARG A 54 20.53 -7.74 4.19
N LEU A 55 21.41 -8.71 3.94
CA LEU A 55 21.66 -9.26 2.59
C LEU A 55 20.44 -10.02 2.05
N CYS A 56 19.74 -10.80 2.89
CA CYS A 56 18.48 -11.45 2.51
C CYS A 56 17.39 -10.41 2.16
N ILE A 57 17.20 -9.38 2.99
CA ILE A 57 16.23 -8.30 2.73
C ILE A 57 16.57 -7.55 1.44
N SER A 58 17.85 -7.23 1.21
CA SER A 58 18.29 -6.57 -0.03
C SER A 58 17.96 -7.41 -1.25
N ARG A 59 18.29 -8.71 -1.23
CA ARG A 59 17.99 -9.63 -2.34
C ARG A 59 16.49 -9.75 -2.60
N LEU A 60 15.69 -9.88 -1.55
CA LEU A 60 14.22 -9.98 -1.68
C LEU A 60 13.61 -8.68 -2.22
N ASN A 61 14.12 -7.51 -1.79
CA ASN A 61 13.72 -6.22 -2.35
C ASN A 61 14.11 -6.10 -3.83
N ASP A 62 15.30 -6.55 -4.22
CA ASP A 62 15.72 -6.56 -5.63
C ASP A 62 14.83 -7.47 -6.48
N LEU A 63 14.44 -8.63 -5.94
CA LEU A 63 13.47 -9.54 -6.55
C LEU A 63 12.11 -8.87 -6.73
N VAL A 64 11.55 -8.26 -5.69
CA VAL A 64 10.27 -7.51 -5.75
C VAL A 64 10.35 -6.37 -6.78
N ASN A 65 11.44 -5.60 -6.77
CA ASN A 65 11.66 -4.50 -7.71
C ASN A 65 11.78 -4.99 -9.15
N SER A 66 12.44 -6.14 -9.38
CA SER A 66 12.60 -6.73 -10.71
C SER A 66 11.27 -7.18 -11.33
N VAL A 67 10.30 -7.59 -10.51
CA VAL A 67 8.99 -8.07 -10.97
C VAL A 67 7.90 -6.99 -10.95
N SER A 68 8.02 -5.99 -10.07
CA SER A 68 7.00 -4.95 -9.85
C SER A 68 6.72 -4.10 -11.10
N GLY A 69 7.77 -3.73 -11.84
CA GLY A 69 7.63 -2.97 -13.09
C GLY A 69 6.84 -3.73 -14.16
N ALA A 70 7.17 -5.01 -14.38
CA ALA A 70 6.45 -5.87 -15.32
C ALA A 70 5.01 -6.18 -14.85
N HIS A 71 4.83 -6.36 -13.54
CA HIS A 71 3.53 -6.62 -12.93
C HIS A 71 2.56 -5.44 -13.08
N THR A 72 3.04 -4.21 -12.86
CA THR A 72 2.26 -2.97 -13.04
C THR A 72 1.76 -2.83 -14.49
N LYS A 73 2.62 -3.19 -15.45
CA LYS A 73 2.24 -3.21 -16.86
C LYS A 73 1.18 -4.28 -17.15
N ASN A 74 1.36 -5.51 -16.65
CA ASN A 74 0.38 -6.59 -16.83
C ASN A 74 -0.98 -6.27 -16.21
N LYS A 75 -1.04 -5.55 -15.08
CA LYS A 75 -2.29 -5.04 -14.49
C LYS A 75 -2.99 -4.03 -15.39
N THR A 76 -2.22 -3.08 -15.94
CA THR A 76 -2.73 -2.10 -16.90
C THR A 76 -3.26 -2.79 -18.15
N ASP A 77 -2.50 -3.73 -18.72
CA ASP A 77 -2.88 -4.49 -19.90
C ASP A 77 -4.13 -5.35 -19.63
N LEU A 78 -4.24 -5.95 -18.45
CA LEU A 78 -5.42 -6.71 -18.04
C LEU A 78 -6.68 -5.83 -18.01
N GLN A 79 -6.59 -4.64 -17.40
CA GLN A 79 -7.70 -3.68 -17.38
C GLN A 79 -8.10 -3.24 -18.80
N GLN A 80 -7.12 -2.96 -19.66
CA GLN A 80 -7.39 -2.58 -21.05
C GLN A 80 -8.05 -3.71 -21.84
N LEU A 81 -7.60 -4.96 -21.66
CA LEU A 81 -8.21 -6.12 -22.31
C LEU A 81 -9.63 -6.38 -21.81
N GLN A 82 -9.89 -6.23 -20.50
CA GLN A 82 -11.25 -6.30 -19.94
C GLN A 82 -12.17 -5.25 -20.58
N GLN A 83 -11.68 -4.02 -20.76
CA GLN A 83 -12.43 -2.98 -21.47
C GLN A 83 -12.64 -3.30 -22.96
N GLN A 84 -11.70 -3.95 -23.63
CA GLN A 84 -11.88 -4.40 -25.02
C GLN A 84 -12.94 -5.50 -25.12
N VAL A 85 -12.95 -6.47 -24.19
CA VAL A 85 -13.99 -7.51 -24.12
C VAL A 85 -15.38 -6.90 -23.91
N ALA A 86 -15.50 -5.90 -23.03
CA ALA A 86 -16.74 -5.17 -22.81
C ALA A 86 -17.20 -4.43 -24.07
N ARG A 87 -16.28 -3.73 -24.75
CA ARG A 87 -16.59 -3.03 -26.02
C ARG A 87 -17.04 -3.98 -27.12
N MET A 88 -16.36 -5.12 -27.29
CA MET A 88 -16.76 -6.13 -28.27
C MET A 88 -18.13 -6.74 -27.93
N ALA A 89 -18.46 -6.93 -26.66
CA ALA A 89 -19.79 -7.37 -26.25
C ALA A 89 -20.88 -6.37 -26.67
N SER A 90 -20.64 -5.07 -26.45
CA SER A 90 -21.56 -4.02 -26.90
C SER A 90 -21.68 -3.95 -28.43
N GLN A 91 -20.58 -4.16 -29.17
CA GLN A 91 -20.61 -4.21 -30.64
C GLN A 91 -21.45 -5.40 -31.15
N ILE A 92 -21.27 -6.58 -30.57
CA ILE A 92 -22.08 -7.77 -30.92
C ILE A 92 -23.57 -7.48 -30.71
N LYS A 93 -23.93 -6.87 -29.57
CA LYS A 93 -25.31 -6.48 -29.29
C LYS A 93 -25.88 -5.51 -30.34
N SER A 94 -25.11 -4.49 -30.73
CA SER A 94 -25.53 -3.55 -31.78
C SER A 94 -25.72 -4.22 -33.15
N LEU A 95 -24.87 -5.20 -33.48
CA LEU A 95 -24.99 -5.98 -34.71
C LEU A 95 -26.23 -6.88 -34.68
N GLU A 96 -26.54 -7.51 -33.55
CA GLU A 96 -27.76 -8.30 -33.35
C GLU A 96 -29.03 -7.47 -33.56
N GLU A 97 -29.05 -6.26 -33.01
CA GLU A 97 -30.15 -5.31 -33.20
C GLU A 97 -30.29 -4.89 -34.68
N ALA A 98 -29.18 -4.60 -35.36
CA ALA A 98 -29.19 -4.25 -36.79
C ALA A 98 -29.66 -5.42 -37.68
N ILE A 99 -29.23 -6.65 -37.40
CA ILE A 99 -29.67 -7.86 -38.11
C ILE A 99 -31.17 -8.07 -37.93
N ALA A 100 -31.70 -7.88 -36.70
CA ALA A 100 -33.12 -8.00 -36.42
C ALA A 100 -33.95 -6.98 -37.21
N LEU A 101 -33.48 -5.74 -37.32
CA LEU A 101 -34.12 -4.70 -38.13
C LEU A 101 -34.13 -5.07 -39.62
N LYS A 102 -33.02 -5.57 -40.16
CA LYS A 102 -32.93 -6.03 -41.56
C LYS A 102 -33.84 -7.22 -41.83
N GLN A 103 -33.92 -8.18 -40.90
CA GLN A 103 -34.86 -9.31 -41.00
C GLN A 103 -36.32 -8.83 -41.06
N LYS A 104 -36.69 -7.83 -40.24
CA LYS A 104 -38.01 -7.21 -40.27
C LYS A 104 -38.28 -6.51 -41.61
N ALA A 105 -37.30 -5.79 -42.16
CA ALA A 105 -37.42 -5.12 -43.46
C ALA A 105 -37.60 -6.11 -44.63
N ILE A 106 -36.86 -7.23 -44.61
CA ILE A 106 -37.02 -8.32 -45.59
C ILE A 106 -38.45 -8.87 -45.55
N GLY A 107 -38.99 -9.18 -44.37
CA GLY A 107 -40.37 -9.67 -44.24
C GLY A 107 -41.45 -8.66 -44.64
N VAL A 108 -41.13 -7.36 -44.70
CA VAL A 108 -42.03 -6.36 -45.31
C VAL A 108 -41.95 -6.42 -46.83
N GLN A 109 -40.76 -6.52 -47.40
CA GLN A 109 -40.57 -6.59 -48.85
C GLN A 109 -41.05 -7.92 -49.46
N ASP A 110 -40.89 -9.06 -48.78
CA ASP A 110 -41.43 -10.36 -49.21
C ASP A 110 -42.97 -10.28 -49.34
N ARG A 111 -43.66 -9.70 -48.34
CA ARG A 111 -45.12 -9.47 -48.40
C ARG A 111 -45.53 -8.53 -49.55
N ALA A 112 -44.72 -7.51 -49.83
CA ALA A 112 -44.97 -6.60 -50.94
C ALA A 112 -44.77 -7.31 -52.31
N PHE A 113 -43.78 -8.20 -52.41
CA PHE A 113 -43.56 -9.03 -53.58
C PHE A 113 -44.73 -9.98 -53.84
N ASP A 114 -45.19 -10.70 -52.82
CA ASP A 114 -46.33 -11.63 -52.94
C ASP A 114 -47.59 -10.92 -53.44
N SER A 115 -47.88 -9.73 -52.87
CA SER A 115 -49.01 -8.90 -53.29
C SER A 115 -48.90 -8.41 -54.75
N GLN A 116 -47.69 -8.06 -55.20
CA GLN A 116 -47.46 -7.66 -56.60
C GLN A 116 -47.58 -8.84 -57.57
N MET A 117 -47.12 -10.04 -57.19
CA MET A 117 -47.30 -11.25 -58.00
C MET A 117 -48.76 -11.69 -58.11
N GLU A 118 -49.54 -11.52 -57.04
CA GLU A 118 -50.99 -11.75 -57.08
C GLU A 118 -51.66 -10.80 -58.08
N THR A 119 -51.31 -9.51 -58.05
CA THR A 119 -51.83 -8.49 -58.98
C THR A 119 -51.48 -8.82 -60.44
N LEU A 120 -50.22 -9.18 -60.72
CA LEU A 120 -49.76 -9.59 -62.05
C LEU A 120 -50.49 -10.86 -62.54
N SER A 121 -50.67 -11.86 -61.66
CA SER A 121 -51.36 -13.10 -62.01
C SER A 121 -52.83 -12.86 -62.38
N GLY A 122 -53.49 -11.93 -61.67
CA GLY A 122 -54.84 -11.47 -61.98
C GLY A 122 -54.92 -10.77 -63.34
N ALA A 123 -53.96 -9.90 -63.66
CA ALA A 123 -53.87 -9.24 -64.96
C ALA A 123 -53.67 -10.23 -66.13
N VAL A 124 -52.75 -11.19 -65.98
CA VAL A 124 -52.49 -12.23 -66.99
C VAL A 124 -53.69 -13.15 -67.18
N ARG A 125 -54.32 -13.59 -66.08
CA ARG A 125 -55.54 -14.42 -66.13
C ARG A 125 -56.68 -13.71 -66.85
N SER A 126 -56.86 -12.41 -66.60
CA SER A 126 -57.90 -11.61 -67.27
C SER A 126 -57.70 -11.52 -68.78
N ILE A 127 -56.44 -11.40 -69.23
CA ILE A 127 -56.09 -11.43 -70.66
C ILE A 127 -56.34 -12.81 -71.27
N TYR A 128 -55.94 -13.88 -70.58
CA TYR A 128 -56.12 -15.27 -71.05
C TYR A 128 -57.59 -15.66 -71.20
N ILE A 129 -58.43 -15.37 -70.19
CA ILE A 129 -59.88 -15.63 -70.25
C ILE A 129 -60.49 -14.87 -71.43
N ARG A 130 -60.11 -13.60 -71.62
CA ARG A 130 -60.64 -12.78 -72.71
C ARG A 130 -60.27 -13.33 -74.09
N ASP A 131 -59.01 -13.71 -74.30
CA ASP A 131 -58.54 -14.27 -75.59
C ASP A 131 -59.21 -15.61 -75.94
N GLN A 132 -59.60 -16.40 -74.94
CA GLN A 132 -60.43 -17.61 -75.15
C GLN A 132 -61.89 -17.31 -75.48
N THR A 133 -62.48 -16.27 -74.87
CA THR A 133 -63.89 -15.91 -75.08
C THR A 133 -64.13 -15.08 -76.35
N ALA A 134 -63.11 -14.35 -76.82
CA ALA A 134 -63.10 -13.61 -78.06
C ALA A 134 -61.65 -13.53 -78.56
N PRO A 135 -61.27 -14.28 -79.62
CA PRO A 135 -59.91 -14.25 -80.12
C PRO A 135 -59.55 -12.80 -80.47
N THR A 136 -58.46 -12.28 -79.91
CA THR A 136 -58.10 -10.86 -80.10
C THR A 136 -57.94 -10.52 -81.58
N LEU A 137 -57.48 -11.51 -82.37
CA LEU A 137 -57.40 -11.46 -83.83
C LEU A 137 -58.79 -11.43 -84.50
N ALA A 138 -59.77 -12.16 -83.96
CA ALA A 138 -61.14 -12.18 -84.48
C ALA A 138 -61.87 -10.86 -84.20
N ALA A 139 -61.65 -10.21 -83.06
CA ALA A 139 -62.20 -8.89 -82.75
C ALA A 139 -61.63 -7.77 -83.66
N VAL A 140 -60.33 -7.86 -83.99
CA VAL A 140 -59.64 -6.95 -84.93
C VAL A 140 -60.11 -7.15 -86.39
N ILE A 141 -60.43 -8.39 -86.78
CA ILE A 141 -60.87 -8.73 -88.14
C ILE A 141 -62.37 -8.49 -88.35
N LEU A 142 -63.21 -8.64 -87.32
CA LEU A 142 -64.68 -8.65 -87.45
C LEU A 142 -65.40 -7.43 -86.84
N GLY A 143 -64.73 -6.55 -86.08
CA GLY A 143 -65.34 -5.40 -85.39
C GLY A 143 -64.69 -4.05 -85.72
N GLY A 144 -65.47 -3.09 -86.21
CA GLY A 144 -65.01 -1.85 -86.86
C GLY A 144 -64.41 -0.73 -85.99
N ASN A 145 -63.68 -1.01 -84.91
CA ASN A 145 -62.91 0.01 -84.18
C ASN A 145 -61.52 -0.54 -83.80
N LEU A 146 -60.66 -0.64 -84.82
CA LEU A 146 -59.26 -1.05 -84.69
C LEU A 146 -58.52 -0.24 -83.61
N ASP A 147 -58.80 1.07 -83.52
CA ASP A 147 -58.17 1.99 -82.60
C ASP A 147 -58.45 1.65 -81.12
N GLN A 148 -59.68 1.24 -80.79
CA GLN A 148 -60.05 0.89 -79.41
C GLN A 148 -59.42 -0.43 -78.97
N ALA A 149 -59.41 -1.45 -79.82
CA ALA A 149 -58.80 -2.75 -79.52
C ALA A 149 -57.27 -2.64 -79.36
N VAL A 150 -56.61 -1.85 -80.22
CA VAL A 150 -55.17 -1.55 -80.14
C VAL A 150 -54.85 -0.74 -78.88
N TRP A 151 -55.68 0.24 -78.53
CA TRP A 151 -55.50 1.05 -77.32
C TRP A 151 -55.65 0.21 -76.05
N GLU A 152 -56.71 -0.59 -75.93
CA GLU A 152 -56.92 -1.49 -74.80
C GLU A 152 -55.75 -2.48 -74.65
N TRP A 153 -55.31 -3.13 -75.73
CA TRP A 153 -54.14 -4.02 -75.71
C TRP A 153 -52.85 -3.29 -75.28
N GLY A 154 -52.65 -2.05 -75.74
CA GLY A 154 -51.56 -1.18 -75.31
C GLY A 154 -51.60 -0.84 -73.82
N VAL A 155 -52.79 -0.60 -73.26
CA VAL A 155 -53.00 -0.34 -71.82
C VAL A 155 -52.66 -1.59 -70.98
N TYR A 156 -53.12 -2.78 -71.37
CA TYR A 156 -52.78 -4.03 -70.67
C TYR A 156 -51.29 -4.37 -70.76
N ARG A 157 -50.69 -4.17 -71.94
CA ARG A 157 -49.24 -4.35 -72.12
C ARG A 157 -48.48 -3.39 -71.22
N THR A 158 -48.91 -2.15 -71.09
CA THR A 158 -48.29 -1.14 -70.22
C THR A 158 -48.47 -1.48 -68.74
N ALA A 159 -49.63 -1.98 -68.32
CA ALA A 159 -49.88 -2.43 -66.95
C ALA A 159 -48.97 -3.61 -66.56
N ILE A 160 -48.87 -4.64 -67.42
CA ILE A 160 -47.94 -5.77 -67.21
C ILE A 160 -46.48 -5.31 -67.15
N GLN A 161 -46.09 -4.34 -67.98
CA GLN A 161 -44.73 -3.79 -67.94
C GLN A 161 -44.47 -3.05 -66.63
N ARG A 162 -45.41 -2.23 -66.14
CA ARG A 162 -45.30 -1.56 -64.84
C ARG A 162 -45.19 -2.53 -63.67
N ASP A 163 -46.01 -3.59 -63.66
CA ASP A 163 -45.96 -4.60 -62.62
C ASP A 163 -44.64 -5.39 -62.68
N ARG A 164 -44.15 -5.73 -63.88
CA ARG A 164 -42.82 -6.32 -64.07
C ARG A 164 -41.70 -5.42 -63.55
N ASP A 165 -41.72 -4.13 -63.87
CA ASP A 165 -40.73 -3.16 -63.39
C ASP A 165 -40.77 -3.02 -61.86
N ALA A 166 -41.97 -3.00 -61.27
CA ALA A 166 -42.16 -2.98 -59.82
C ALA A 166 -41.62 -4.25 -59.14
N ILE A 167 -41.89 -5.43 -59.72
CA ILE A 167 -41.37 -6.72 -59.25
C ILE A 167 -39.84 -6.76 -59.34
N VAL A 168 -39.24 -6.30 -60.44
CA VAL A 168 -37.79 -6.20 -60.60
C VAL A 168 -37.20 -5.26 -59.55
N GLY A 169 -37.84 -4.11 -59.30
CA GLY A 169 -37.42 -3.16 -58.27
C GLY A 169 -37.50 -3.71 -56.84
N ILE A 170 -38.56 -4.44 -56.49
CA ILE A 170 -38.70 -5.11 -55.19
C ILE A 170 -37.66 -6.22 -55.07
N THR A 171 -37.48 -7.03 -56.10
CA THR A 171 -36.48 -8.12 -56.13
C THR A 171 -35.07 -7.58 -55.90
N GLY A 172 -34.69 -6.48 -56.56
CA GLY A 172 -33.39 -5.84 -56.35
C GLY A 172 -33.21 -5.28 -54.93
N LYS A 173 -34.26 -4.71 -54.32
CA LYS A 173 -34.23 -4.28 -52.91
C LYS A 173 -34.09 -5.47 -51.95
N LEU A 174 -34.78 -6.56 -52.25
CA LEU A 174 -34.78 -7.80 -51.47
C LEU A 174 -33.39 -8.46 -51.49
N GLU A 175 -32.76 -8.52 -52.67
CA GLU A 175 -31.40 -9.00 -52.87
C GLU A 175 -30.39 -8.15 -52.10
N ASN A 176 -30.49 -6.82 -52.18
CA ASN A 176 -29.64 -5.90 -51.41
C ASN A 176 -29.81 -6.10 -49.90
N LEU A 177 -31.05 -6.15 -49.39
CA LEU A 177 -31.31 -6.36 -47.95
C LEU A 177 -30.79 -7.71 -47.45
N ARG A 178 -30.95 -8.78 -48.25
CA ARG A 178 -30.42 -10.11 -47.92
C ARG A 178 -28.89 -10.10 -47.92
N THR A 179 -28.26 -9.43 -48.88
CA THR A 179 -26.80 -9.27 -48.97
C THR A 179 -26.23 -8.49 -47.78
N GLU A 180 -26.84 -7.34 -47.44
CA GLU A 180 -26.45 -6.54 -46.28
C GLU A 180 -26.62 -7.29 -44.96
N LYS A 181 -27.73 -8.03 -44.81
CA LYS A 181 -27.97 -8.88 -43.63
C LYS A 181 -26.87 -9.95 -43.51
N GLN A 182 -26.55 -10.63 -44.61
CA GLN A 182 -25.51 -11.66 -44.63
C GLN A 182 -24.13 -11.06 -44.28
N LEU A 183 -23.83 -9.84 -44.73
CA LEU A 183 -22.61 -9.13 -44.34
C LEU A 183 -22.56 -8.85 -42.84
N LEU A 184 -23.65 -8.36 -42.25
CA LEU A 184 -23.75 -8.09 -40.81
C LEU A 184 -23.63 -9.38 -39.98
N GLU A 185 -24.28 -10.48 -40.40
CA GLU A 185 -24.15 -11.80 -39.77
C GLU A 185 -22.70 -12.30 -39.81
N ASN A 186 -22.00 -12.10 -40.92
CA ASN A 186 -20.59 -12.45 -41.04
C ASN A 186 -19.70 -11.59 -40.13
N GLN A 187 -19.96 -10.28 -40.04
CA GLN A 187 -19.26 -9.38 -39.11
C GLN A 187 -19.51 -9.77 -37.64
N GLN A 188 -20.75 -10.09 -37.27
CA GLN A 188 -21.09 -10.57 -35.93
C GLN A 188 -20.31 -11.83 -35.57
N LYS A 189 -20.27 -12.82 -36.48
CA LYS A 189 -19.49 -14.06 -36.28
C LYS A 189 -17.99 -13.79 -36.10
N GLN A 190 -17.42 -12.86 -36.89
CA GLN A 190 -16.02 -12.48 -36.77
C GLN A 190 -15.72 -11.81 -35.43
N VAL A 191 -16.53 -10.83 -35.01
CA VAL A 191 -16.36 -10.13 -33.72
C VAL A 191 -16.58 -11.09 -32.54
N ALA A 192 -17.55 -12.00 -32.61
CA ALA A 192 -17.78 -13.01 -31.58
C ALA A 192 -16.59 -13.98 -31.43
N SER A 193 -16.02 -14.41 -32.56
CA SER A 193 -14.80 -15.24 -32.56
C SER A 193 -13.60 -14.50 -31.95
N LEU A 194 -13.39 -13.24 -32.34
CA LEU A 194 -12.32 -12.40 -31.77
C LEU A 194 -12.53 -12.16 -30.27
N LYS A 195 -13.75 -11.85 -29.84
CA LYS A 195 -14.10 -11.68 -28.42
C LYS A 195 -13.75 -12.92 -27.62
N THR A 196 -14.05 -14.11 -28.12
CA THR A 196 -13.76 -15.37 -27.44
C THR A 196 -12.25 -15.58 -27.27
N GLN A 197 -11.46 -15.26 -28.30
CA GLN A 197 -10.00 -15.35 -28.23
C GLN A 197 -9.39 -14.33 -27.25
N VAL A 198 -9.91 -13.10 -27.24
CA VAL A 198 -9.43 -12.05 -26.31
C VAL A 198 -9.86 -12.39 -24.88
N ASP A 199 -11.10 -12.82 -24.64
CA ASP A 199 -11.61 -13.21 -23.33
C ASP A 199 -10.81 -14.37 -22.70
N SER A 200 -10.47 -15.38 -23.52
CA SER A 200 -9.60 -16.48 -23.09
C SER A 200 -8.22 -15.98 -22.65
N LYS A 201 -7.60 -15.07 -23.41
CA LYS A 201 -6.32 -14.45 -23.04
C LYS A 201 -6.44 -13.57 -21.80
N THR A 202 -7.53 -12.81 -21.66
CA THR A 202 -7.80 -11.98 -20.49
C THR A 202 -7.90 -12.82 -19.22
N LYS A 203 -8.62 -13.95 -19.27
CA LYS A 203 -8.74 -14.89 -18.14
C LYS A 203 -7.38 -15.51 -17.78
N ALA A 204 -6.61 -15.94 -18.77
CA ALA A 204 -5.27 -16.47 -18.55
C ALA A 204 -4.34 -15.42 -17.90
N LEU A 205 -4.36 -14.19 -18.41
CA LEU A 205 -3.57 -13.09 -17.83
C LEU A 205 -4.02 -12.74 -16.40
N ALA A 206 -5.33 -12.78 -16.10
CA ALA A 206 -5.85 -12.54 -14.75
C ALA A 206 -5.31 -13.57 -13.74
N VAL A 207 -5.24 -14.85 -14.13
CA VAL A 207 -4.66 -15.92 -13.30
C VAL A 207 -3.17 -15.68 -13.05
N GLU A 208 -2.41 -15.30 -14.08
CA GLU A 208 -0.98 -15.02 -13.94
C GLU A 208 -0.72 -13.75 -13.10
N VAL A 209 -1.54 -12.71 -13.24
CA VAL A 209 -1.49 -11.51 -12.39
C VAL A 209 -1.73 -11.89 -10.93
N ALA A 210 -2.77 -12.69 -10.64
CA ALA A 210 -3.07 -13.12 -9.27
C ALA A 210 -1.95 -13.96 -8.65
N LYS A 211 -1.32 -14.88 -9.42
CA LYS A 211 -0.16 -15.65 -8.96
C LYS A 211 1.04 -14.76 -8.63
N VAL A 212 1.29 -13.74 -9.43
CA VAL A 212 2.39 -12.78 -9.18
C VAL A 212 2.07 -11.90 -7.97
N GLU A 213 0.82 -11.47 -7.77
CA GLU A 213 0.41 -10.77 -6.54
C GLU A 213 0.61 -11.63 -5.30
N GLU A 214 0.25 -12.90 -5.37
CA GLU A 214 0.46 -13.84 -4.28
C GLU A 214 1.95 -14.04 -4.00
N ALA A 215 2.78 -14.17 -5.04
CA ALA A 215 4.23 -14.29 -4.90
C ALA A 215 4.86 -13.02 -4.30
N ILE A 216 4.47 -11.83 -4.75
CA ILE A 216 4.91 -10.56 -4.17
C ILE A 216 4.50 -10.50 -2.70
N GLY A 217 3.24 -10.81 -2.37
CA GLY A 217 2.77 -10.84 -0.98
C GLY A 217 3.52 -11.85 -0.10
N ARG A 218 3.92 -13.01 -0.64
CA ARG A 218 4.79 -13.96 0.07
C ARG A 218 6.20 -13.41 0.31
N LEU A 219 6.80 -12.76 -0.68
CA LEU A 219 8.12 -12.13 -0.60
C LEU A 219 8.13 -10.95 0.39
N GLU A 220 7.12 -10.08 0.32
CA GLU A 220 6.91 -9.00 1.29
C GLU A 220 6.70 -9.56 2.70
N GLY A 221 5.91 -10.62 2.85
CA GLY A 221 5.78 -11.32 4.13
C GLY A 221 7.08 -11.96 4.63
N GLN A 222 7.99 -12.40 3.73
CA GLN A 222 9.33 -12.85 4.11
C GLN A 222 10.23 -11.68 4.53
N ILE A 223 10.18 -10.56 3.81
CA ILE A 223 10.87 -9.31 4.17
C ILE A 223 10.40 -8.83 5.54
N ASP A 224 9.10 -8.88 5.83
CA ASP A 224 8.54 -8.50 7.13
C ASP A 224 9.03 -9.42 8.25
N ARG A 225 9.07 -10.75 8.02
CA ARG A 225 9.62 -11.70 9.01
C ARG A 225 11.11 -11.53 9.22
N LEU A 226 11.88 -11.27 8.16
CA LEU A 226 13.31 -11.00 8.24
C LEU A 226 13.58 -9.65 8.89
N SER A 227 12.77 -8.64 8.62
CA SER A 227 12.87 -7.31 9.25
C SER A 227 12.47 -7.37 10.72
N ALA A 228 11.42 -8.13 11.06
CA ALA A 228 11.04 -8.43 12.44
C ALA A 228 12.15 -9.20 13.14
N ARG A 229 12.77 -10.20 12.49
CA ARG A 229 13.94 -10.91 13.02
C ARG A 229 15.16 -9.99 13.16
N GLN A 230 15.38 -9.10 12.21
CA GLN A 230 16.43 -8.08 12.30
C GLN A 230 16.17 -7.19 13.50
N GLN A 231 14.92 -6.77 13.70
CA GLN A 231 14.48 -6.00 14.85
C GLN A 231 14.52 -6.83 16.13
N GLU A 232 14.33 -8.15 16.12
CA GLU A 232 14.49 -9.01 17.28
C GLU A 232 15.96 -9.20 17.64
N ILE A 233 16.86 -9.34 16.66
CA ILE A 233 18.30 -9.48 16.90
C ILE A 233 18.89 -8.12 17.27
N LEU A 234 18.45 -7.05 16.61
CA LEU A 234 18.77 -5.69 17.01
C LEU A 234 18.18 -5.44 18.40
N ALA A 235 16.90 -5.72 18.68
CA ALA A 235 16.31 -5.59 20.01
C ALA A 235 16.84 -6.59 21.03
N ALA A 236 17.47 -7.70 20.65
CA ALA A 236 18.21 -8.59 21.55
C ALA A 236 19.64 -8.09 21.79
N LYS A 237 20.24 -7.39 20.82
CA LYS A 237 21.52 -6.67 20.92
C LYS A 237 21.37 -5.25 21.51
N THR A 238 20.16 -4.71 21.51
CA THR A 238 19.74 -3.36 21.92
C THR A 238 18.39 -3.47 22.63
N GLY A 239 18.26 -4.29 23.67
CA GLY A 239 17.06 -4.57 24.51
C GLY A 239 15.89 -3.56 24.62
N LEU A 240 15.22 -3.11 23.54
CA LEU A 240 14.49 -1.83 23.53
C LEU A 240 13.09 -1.89 22.90
N PHE A 241 12.14 -2.15 23.81
CA PHE A 241 10.85 -1.49 24.04
C PHE A 241 9.80 -1.33 22.92
N THR A 242 8.69 -2.04 23.14
CA THR A 242 7.32 -1.53 23.01
C THR A 242 6.84 -1.12 24.41
N THR A 243 6.28 0.08 24.59
CA THR A 243 5.73 0.56 25.87
C THR A 243 4.35 1.17 25.66
N SER A 244 3.43 0.91 26.60
CA SER A 244 2.12 1.56 26.69
C SER A 244 2.11 2.62 27.78
N VAL A 245 1.24 3.62 27.65
CA VAL A 245 1.06 4.71 28.62
C VAL A 245 0.41 4.27 29.94
N GLY A 246 -0.26 3.10 29.97
CA GLY A 246 -1.14 2.70 31.08
C GLY A 246 -0.42 2.19 32.34
N GLU A 247 -0.61 2.88 33.47
CA GLU A 247 -0.19 2.54 34.86
C GLU A 247 1.31 2.29 35.07
N VAL A 248 2.15 2.76 34.15
CA VAL A 248 3.55 3.04 34.51
C VAL A 248 3.50 4.22 35.47
N PRO A 249 4.13 4.15 36.66
CA PRO A 249 4.21 5.31 37.53
C PRO A 249 4.66 6.52 36.70
N GLU A 250 3.95 7.63 36.82
CA GLU A 250 4.49 8.95 36.53
C GLU A 250 5.71 9.15 37.46
N ALA A 251 6.82 8.54 37.08
CA ALA A 251 8.13 8.83 37.61
C ALA A 251 8.94 9.16 36.38
N ASP A 252 8.68 10.38 35.92
CA ASP A 252 9.56 11.22 35.13
C ASP A 252 10.97 11.13 35.74
N ASP A 253 11.68 10.05 35.41
CA ASP A 253 12.98 9.67 35.99
C ASP A 253 13.88 10.89 35.95
N PRO A 254 14.13 11.54 37.10
CA PRO A 254 14.80 12.83 37.12
C PRO A 254 16.20 12.73 36.49
N ALA A 255 16.84 11.57 36.58
CA ALA A 255 18.14 11.32 35.96
C ALA A 255 18.11 11.32 34.42
N SER A 256 16.94 11.05 33.82
CA SER A 256 16.74 11.04 32.37
C SER A 256 16.48 12.44 31.78
N ARG A 257 16.45 13.50 32.61
CA ARG A 257 16.10 14.85 32.18
C ARG A 257 17.33 15.70 31.80
N PRO A 258 17.16 16.67 30.89
CA PRO A 258 18.22 17.60 30.50
C PRO A 258 18.76 18.46 31.64
N ASP A 259 17.98 18.72 32.68
CA ASP A 259 18.38 19.55 33.83
C ASP A 259 19.15 18.79 34.91
N TYR A 260 19.20 17.45 34.85
CA TYR A 260 19.93 16.62 35.82
C TYR A 260 21.43 16.91 35.88
N ASN A 261 21.99 17.02 37.08
CA ASN A 261 23.42 17.20 37.30
C ASN A 261 24.09 15.85 37.64
N PRO A 262 24.97 15.32 36.78
CA PRO A 262 25.63 14.03 37.01
C PRO A 262 26.84 14.10 37.95
N GLY A 263 27.21 15.29 38.46
CA GLY A 263 28.29 15.46 39.44
C GLY A 263 29.70 15.52 38.84
N PHE A 264 29.82 15.63 37.52
CA PHE A 264 31.08 15.86 36.81
C PHE A 264 30.91 16.86 35.66
N SER A 265 32.01 17.46 35.22
CA SER A 265 32.06 18.39 34.09
C SER A 265 33.39 18.25 33.33
N PRO A 266 33.40 18.35 31.99
CA PRO A 266 32.23 18.49 31.13
C PRO A 266 31.38 17.21 31.11
N ALA A 267 30.06 17.37 30.98
CA ALA A 267 29.12 16.26 30.89
C ALA A 267 28.33 16.31 29.60
N PHE A 268 28.12 15.14 28.99
CA PHE A 268 27.43 15.03 27.70
C PHE A 268 26.30 14.03 27.77
N ALA A 269 25.18 14.25 27.10
CA ALA A 269 24.12 13.25 27.02
C ALA A 269 23.38 13.34 25.70
N ALA A 270 23.03 12.19 25.14
CA ALA A 270 22.19 12.10 23.96
C ALA A 270 20.72 11.88 24.39
N PHE A 271 19.83 12.73 23.90
CA PHE A 271 18.41 12.73 24.22
C PHE A 271 17.60 12.40 22.98
N SER A 272 16.73 11.40 23.07
CA SER A 272 15.79 11.08 21.99
C SER A 272 14.52 11.90 22.11
N PHE A 273 13.98 12.29 20.96
CA PHE A 273 12.63 12.81 20.86
C PHE A 273 11.65 11.68 20.52
N GLY A 274 10.76 11.37 21.47
CA GLY A 274 9.72 10.34 21.30
C GLY A 274 10.21 8.89 21.36
N ALA A 275 9.24 7.99 21.56
CA ALA A 275 9.32 6.53 21.48
C ALA A 275 7.88 5.95 21.48
N PRO A 276 7.57 4.85 20.75
CA PRO A 276 8.50 3.96 20.03
C PRO A 276 8.49 4.05 18.50
N HIS A 277 7.33 3.97 17.81
CA HIS A 277 7.29 3.64 16.37
C HIS A 277 6.91 4.79 15.43
N PHE A 278 6.64 5.99 15.95
CA PHE A 278 6.46 7.25 15.18
C PHE A 278 5.36 7.24 14.10
N LYS A 279 4.58 6.17 13.99
CA LYS A 279 3.53 5.96 12.98
C LYS A 279 2.14 6.06 13.59
N GLY A 280 1.29 6.84 12.92
CA GLY A 280 -0.11 7.02 13.30
C GLY A 280 -0.29 8.03 14.43
N MET A 281 -1.30 7.83 15.28
CA MET A 281 -1.66 8.82 16.29
C MET A 281 -0.72 8.78 17.50
N SER A 282 -0.17 9.93 17.89
CA SER A 282 0.45 10.08 19.21
C SER A 282 -0.62 10.27 20.27
N GLN A 283 -0.56 9.50 21.37
CA GLN A 283 -1.48 9.64 22.50
C GLN A 283 -1.29 10.98 23.21
N TYR A 284 -0.05 11.36 23.53
CA TYR A 284 0.24 12.67 24.12
C TYR A 284 0.01 13.82 23.14
N GLY A 285 0.24 13.61 21.85
CA GLY A 285 -0.02 14.61 20.82
C GLY A 285 -1.52 14.85 20.66
N ALA A 286 -2.32 13.78 20.62
CA ALA A 286 -3.78 13.86 20.62
C ALA A 286 -4.30 14.54 21.89
N PHE A 287 -3.71 14.27 23.06
CA PHE A 287 -4.04 14.96 24.30
C PHE A 287 -3.74 16.46 24.22
N GLY A 288 -2.57 16.85 23.71
CA GLY A 288 -2.21 18.25 23.48
C GLY A 288 -3.16 18.95 22.49
N ARG A 289 -3.59 18.25 21.43
CA ARG A 289 -4.57 18.75 20.45
C ARG A 289 -5.96 18.92 21.05
N ALA A 290 -6.42 17.95 21.84
CA ALA A 290 -7.70 18.02 22.55
C ALA A 290 -7.72 19.21 23.53
N LYS A 291 -6.64 19.42 24.29
CA LYS A 291 -6.48 20.59 25.17
C LYS A 291 -6.44 21.93 24.40
N ALA A 292 -6.04 21.90 23.13
CA ALA A 292 -6.11 23.05 22.24
C ALA A 292 -7.50 23.24 21.59
N GLY A 293 -8.49 22.45 21.99
CA GLY A 293 -9.88 22.57 21.53
C GLY A 293 -10.23 21.80 20.26
N GLN A 294 -9.33 20.94 19.75
CA GLN A 294 -9.63 20.13 18.56
C GLN A 294 -10.61 19.00 18.89
N SER A 295 -11.60 18.84 18.02
CA SER A 295 -12.55 17.73 18.01
C SER A 295 -11.90 16.39 17.68
N VAL A 296 -12.56 15.29 18.04
CA VAL A 296 -12.14 13.94 17.66
C VAL A 296 -11.88 13.80 16.15
N GLU A 297 -12.71 14.39 15.28
CA GLU A 297 -12.52 14.32 13.83
C GLU A 297 -11.29 15.08 13.34
N GLU A 298 -11.01 16.25 13.93
CA GLU A 298 -9.81 17.02 13.61
C GLU A 298 -8.55 16.28 14.03
N ILE A 299 -8.56 15.69 15.23
CA ILE A 299 -7.45 14.86 15.72
C ILE A 299 -7.22 13.65 14.80
N LEU A 300 -8.28 12.91 14.47
CA LEU A 300 -8.17 11.74 13.58
C LEU A 300 -7.64 12.14 12.19
N ARG A 301 -8.15 13.23 11.59
CA ARG A 301 -7.68 13.69 10.28
C ARG A 301 -6.27 14.24 10.31
N ALA A 302 -5.82 14.82 11.43
CA ALA A 302 -4.44 15.26 11.57
C ALA A 302 -3.45 14.08 11.44
N TYR A 303 -3.73 12.96 12.12
CA TYR A 303 -2.81 11.80 12.12
C TYR A 303 -3.02 10.82 10.97
N TYR A 304 -4.26 10.65 10.53
CA TYR A 304 -4.60 9.66 9.51
C TYR A 304 -4.92 10.28 8.14
N GLY A 305 -4.87 11.61 8.02
CA GLY A 305 -5.03 12.33 6.75
C GLY A 305 -6.47 12.68 6.40
N GLY A 306 -6.65 13.74 5.61
CA GLY A 306 -7.99 14.21 5.19
C GLY A 306 -8.74 13.26 4.26
N GLY A 307 -8.04 12.31 3.63
CA GLY A 307 -8.63 11.30 2.74
C GLY A 307 -9.17 10.05 3.45
N ILE A 308 -9.00 9.94 4.77
CA ILE A 308 -9.56 8.81 5.54
C ILE A 308 -11.06 9.01 5.74
N GLU A 309 -11.85 7.95 5.55
CA GLU A 309 -13.28 7.99 5.86
C GLU A 309 -13.49 7.64 7.34
N ILE A 310 -14.20 8.52 8.06
CA ILE A 310 -14.65 8.25 9.43
C ILE A 310 -16.08 7.73 9.36
N LYS A 311 -16.25 6.41 9.35
CA LYS A 311 -17.55 5.75 9.30
C LYS A 311 -18.13 5.62 10.70
N ARG A 312 -19.35 6.12 10.95
CA ARG A 312 -19.96 6.22 12.30
C ARG A 312 -20.96 5.11 12.63
N ASP A 313 -21.36 4.35 11.62
CA ASP A 313 -22.37 3.30 11.63
C ASP A 313 -21.77 1.92 11.33
N TYR A 314 -20.51 1.69 11.70
CA TYR A 314 -19.87 0.39 11.49
C TYR A 314 -20.53 -0.69 12.35
N SER A 315 -20.55 -1.94 11.86
CA SER A 315 -21.16 -3.05 12.60
C SER A 315 -20.45 -3.25 13.94
N THR A 316 -21.25 -3.33 15.00
CA THR A 316 -20.78 -3.46 16.38
C THR A 316 -20.99 -4.87 16.95
N GLY A 317 -21.63 -5.76 16.18
CA GLY A 317 -21.78 -7.17 16.52
C GLY A 317 -20.60 -8.04 16.05
N ILE A 318 -19.47 -7.43 15.69
CA ILE A 318 -18.28 -8.16 15.26
C ILE A 318 -17.51 -8.63 16.49
N ASN A 319 -17.20 -9.92 16.52
CA ASN A 319 -16.45 -10.55 17.59
C ASN A 319 -14.95 -10.51 17.32
N ILE A 320 -14.17 -10.09 18.33
CA ILE A 320 -12.71 -10.03 18.32
C ILE A 320 -12.17 -11.11 19.24
N THR A 321 -11.34 -12.00 18.69
CA THR A 321 -10.63 -13.02 19.46
C THR A 321 -9.30 -12.48 19.96
N VAL A 322 -9.12 -12.44 21.28
CA VAL A 322 -7.88 -11.99 21.94
C VAL A 322 -7.14 -13.21 22.46
N ARG A 323 -5.89 -13.38 22.03
CA ARG A 323 -5.06 -14.53 22.42
C ARG A 323 -4.88 -14.54 23.94
N GLY A 324 -5.28 -15.66 24.56
CA GLY A 324 -5.21 -15.85 26.02
C GLY A 324 -6.39 -15.29 26.81
N TYR A 325 -7.32 -14.58 26.19
CA TYR A 325 -8.47 -13.94 26.88
C TYR A 325 -9.84 -14.30 26.30
N GLY A 326 -9.88 -15.03 25.18
CA GLY A 326 -11.12 -15.47 24.54
C GLY A 326 -11.69 -14.43 23.57
N THR A 327 -12.99 -14.54 23.28
CA THR A 327 -13.66 -13.74 22.26
C THR A 327 -14.69 -12.80 22.89
N VAL A 328 -14.69 -11.54 22.48
CA VAL A 328 -15.64 -10.50 22.92
C VAL A 328 -16.11 -9.67 21.73
N ASP A 329 -17.26 -8.98 21.83
CA ASP A 329 -17.67 -8.03 20.80
C ASP A 329 -16.72 -6.82 20.74
N ILE A 330 -16.67 -6.14 19.59
CA ILE A 330 -15.74 -5.03 19.33
C ILE A 330 -15.91 -3.85 20.31
N GLU A 331 -17.11 -3.59 20.84
CA GLU A 331 -17.32 -2.50 21.79
C GLU A 331 -16.81 -2.90 23.18
N THR A 332 -17.06 -4.14 23.62
CA THR A 332 -16.44 -4.68 24.83
C THR A 332 -14.91 -4.72 24.70
N TYR A 333 -14.39 -5.09 23.53
CA TYR A 333 -12.95 -5.02 23.24
C TYR A 333 -12.39 -3.61 23.44
N ALA A 334 -13.05 -2.59 22.87
CA ALA A 334 -12.62 -1.20 23.00
C ALA A 334 -12.64 -0.69 24.45
N LYS A 335 -13.62 -1.11 25.27
CA LYS A 335 -13.68 -0.78 26.73
C LYS A 335 -12.53 -1.37 27.54
N ARG A 336 -11.83 -2.36 26.99
CA ARG A 336 -10.76 -3.12 27.64
C ARG A 336 -9.35 -2.72 27.20
N ILE A 337 -9.22 -1.61 26.48
CA ILE A 337 -7.93 -0.99 26.15
C ILE A 337 -7.46 -0.09 27.30
N TYR A 338 -6.23 -0.32 27.80
CA TYR A 338 -5.72 0.31 29.03
C TYR A 338 -4.67 1.39 28.84
N GLU A 339 -4.43 1.88 27.63
CA GLU A 339 -3.26 2.72 27.37
C GLU A 339 -3.39 4.18 27.82
N MET A 340 -4.35 4.97 27.33
CA MET A 340 -4.50 6.37 27.77
C MET A 340 -5.15 6.49 29.15
N PRO A 341 -4.60 7.28 30.10
CA PRO A 341 -5.17 7.45 31.43
C PRO A 341 -6.61 8.00 31.37
N SER A 342 -7.53 7.42 32.15
CA SER A 342 -8.91 7.91 32.20
C SER A 342 -8.98 9.35 32.73
N SER A 343 -8.07 9.75 33.63
CA SER A 343 -7.98 11.11 34.18
C SER A 343 -7.78 12.19 33.13
N TRP A 344 -7.23 11.85 31.95
CA TRP A 344 -7.08 12.83 30.86
C TRP A 344 -8.42 13.37 30.37
N GLY A 345 -9.50 12.60 30.50
CA GLY A 345 -10.85 13.06 30.17
C GLY A 345 -11.25 14.30 30.98
N ASP A 346 -10.92 14.32 32.27
CA ASP A 346 -11.19 15.44 33.18
C ASP A 346 -10.20 16.61 33.01
N GLN A 347 -9.08 16.38 32.33
CA GLN A 347 -8.03 17.38 32.06
C GLN A 347 -8.15 18.05 30.68
N GLY A 348 -9.35 18.01 30.07
CA GLY A 348 -9.61 18.54 28.72
C GLY A 348 -9.20 17.61 27.58
N GLY A 349 -8.89 16.34 27.88
CA GLY A 349 -8.43 15.32 26.95
C GLY A 349 -9.52 14.37 26.44
N MET A 350 -10.79 14.66 26.66
CA MET A 350 -11.90 13.78 26.27
C MET A 350 -11.88 13.46 24.76
N GLU A 351 -11.61 14.45 23.90
CA GLU A 351 -11.53 14.24 22.45
C GLU A 351 -10.35 13.32 22.05
N ALA A 352 -9.26 13.32 22.83
CA ALA A 352 -8.16 12.39 22.62
C ALA A 352 -8.54 10.95 23.00
N LEU A 353 -9.27 10.76 24.11
CA LEU A 353 -9.78 9.43 24.50
C LEU A 353 -10.74 8.89 23.43
N LYS A 354 -11.63 9.75 22.91
CA LYS A 354 -12.52 9.41 21.79
C LYS A 354 -11.73 9.03 20.54
N ALA A 355 -10.71 9.81 20.17
CA ALA A 355 -9.85 9.52 19.02
C ALA A 355 -9.12 8.17 19.18
N GLN A 356 -8.60 7.86 20.37
CA GLN A 356 -7.98 6.56 20.61
C GLN A 356 -9.02 5.44 20.55
N ALA A 357 -10.22 5.60 21.09
CA ALA A 357 -11.26 4.57 21.00
C ALA A 357 -11.59 4.22 19.52
N VAL A 358 -11.69 5.23 18.65
CA VAL A 358 -11.89 5.04 17.20
C VAL A 358 -10.70 4.34 16.55
N ALA A 359 -9.47 4.80 16.82
CA ALA A 359 -8.26 4.17 16.31
C ALA A 359 -8.11 2.71 16.79
N ALA A 360 -8.46 2.45 18.05
CA ALA A 360 -8.37 1.14 18.66
C ALA A 360 -9.31 0.13 17.99
N ARG A 361 -10.57 0.51 17.78
CA ARG A 361 -11.53 -0.32 17.02
C ARG A 361 -11.03 -0.59 15.60
N SER A 362 -10.59 0.45 14.91
CA SER A 362 -10.16 0.36 13.51
C SER A 362 -8.98 -0.59 13.34
N TYR A 363 -7.97 -0.46 14.21
CA TYR A 363 -6.82 -1.35 14.22
C TYR A 363 -7.21 -2.81 14.52
N ALA A 364 -8.03 -3.06 15.54
CA ALA A 364 -8.44 -4.42 15.89
C ALA A 364 -9.24 -5.10 14.76
N LEU A 365 -10.16 -4.37 14.12
CA LEU A 365 -10.92 -4.85 12.97
C LEU A 365 -10.02 -5.11 11.76
N ALA A 366 -9.08 -4.21 11.46
CA ALA A 366 -8.13 -4.39 10.36
C ALA A 366 -7.19 -5.58 10.60
N TYR A 367 -6.63 -5.69 11.82
CA TYR A 367 -5.68 -6.72 12.21
C TYR A 367 -6.31 -8.12 12.18
N THR A 368 -7.55 -8.24 12.63
CA THR A 368 -8.27 -9.53 12.67
C THR A 368 -9.02 -9.85 11.39
N ASN A 369 -8.92 -9.02 10.34
CA ASN A 369 -9.74 -9.14 9.14
C ASN A 369 -11.24 -9.28 9.50
N ASN A 370 -11.77 -8.27 10.20
CA ASN A 370 -13.13 -8.23 10.73
C ASN A 370 -13.49 -9.43 11.63
N GLY A 371 -12.61 -9.78 12.57
CA GLY A 371 -12.87 -10.83 13.56
C GLY A 371 -12.56 -12.26 13.10
N SER A 372 -12.13 -12.45 11.85
CA SER A 372 -11.74 -13.77 11.32
C SER A 372 -10.44 -14.31 11.94
N GLY A 373 -9.58 -13.43 12.45
CA GLY A 373 -8.31 -13.74 13.09
C GLY A 373 -8.28 -13.38 14.57
N ALA A 374 -7.10 -13.57 15.19
CA ALA A 374 -6.89 -13.28 16.61
C ALA A 374 -5.78 -12.26 16.84
N ILE A 375 -6.01 -11.31 17.76
CA ILE A 375 -5.09 -10.23 18.15
C ILE A 375 -4.37 -10.55 19.47
N CYS A 376 -3.14 -10.03 19.64
CA CYS A 376 -2.39 -10.15 20.89
C CYS A 376 -2.82 -9.11 21.94
N ALA A 377 -2.66 -9.40 23.23
CA ALA A 377 -3.06 -8.51 24.33
C ALA A 377 -1.93 -7.58 24.84
N THR A 378 -0.74 -7.71 24.27
CA THR A 378 0.46 -6.95 24.66
C THR A 378 0.58 -5.65 23.87
N GLU A 379 1.49 -4.76 24.29
CA GLU A 379 1.83 -3.49 23.63
C GLU A 379 2.25 -3.65 22.16
N ALA A 380 2.66 -4.85 21.74
CA ALA A 380 2.93 -5.16 20.34
C ALA A 380 1.68 -5.08 19.44
N CYS A 381 0.49 -5.21 20.02
CA CYS A 381 -0.79 -4.96 19.36
C CYS A 381 -1.49 -3.78 20.03
N GLN A 382 -2.15 -4.04 21.17
CA GLN A 382 -2.88 -3.07 21.97
C GLN A 382 -2.95 -3.61 23.41
N VAL A 383 -2.77 -2.76 24.41
CA VAL A 383 -2.80 -3.23 25.80
C VAL A 383 -4.22 -3.52 26.24
N TYR A 384 -4.55 -4.81 26.21
CA TYR A 384 -5.84 -5.35 26.56
C TYR A 384 -5.80 -5.97 27.96
N LYS A 385 -6.79 -5.65 28.80
CA LYS A 385 -7.00 -6.32 30.11
C LYS A 385 -8.39 -7.00 30.14
N PRO A 386 -8.59 -8.04 30.97
CA PRO A 386 -9.84 -8.81 30.97
C PRO A 386 -11.06 -8.04 31.50
N ALA A 387 -10.86 -6.94 32.23
CA ALA A 387 -11.92 -6.12 32.82
C ALA A 387 -12.10 -4.80 32.05
N ASN A 388 -13.30 -4.23 32.10
CA ASN A 388 -13.54 -2.90 31.54
C ASN A 388 -12.79 -1.85 32.36
N LYS A 389 -12.17 -0.88 31.67
CA LYS A 389 -11.44 0.21 32.32
C LYS A 389 -12.34 1.16 33.13
N GLY A 390 -13.58 1.36 32.67
CA GLY A 390 -14.54 2.26 33.30
C GLY A 390 -14.16 3.75 33.21
N GLY A 391 -14.91 4.59 33.93
CA GLY A 391 -14.72 6.03 34.01
C GLY A 391 -14.78 6.74 32.64
N LYS A 392 -13.97 7.80 32.49
CA LYS A 392 -13.91 8.61 31.27
C LYS A 392 -13.52 7.84 30.01
N TRP A 393 -12.75 6.75 30.15
CA TRP A 393 -12.46 5.87 29.01
C TRP A 393 -13.74 5.22 28.48
N GLU A 394 -14.57 4.67 29.37
CA GLU A 394 -15.82 4.06 28.96
C GLU A 394 -16.82 5.09 28.39
N GLU A 395 -16.87 6.30 28.95
CA GLU A 395 -17.64 7.42 28.36
C GLU A 395 -17.19 7.71 26.92
N ALA A 396 -15.87 7.78 26.66
CA ALA A 396 -15.32 8.04 25.33
C ALA A 396 -15.60 6.91 24.33
N VAL A 397 -15.49 5.65 24.78
CA VAL A 397 -15.84 4.48 23.97
C VAL A 397 -17.34 4.53 23.63
N ASN A 398 -18.22 4.73 24.60
CA ASN A 398 -19.66 4.81 24.35
C ASN A 398 -20.04 5.98 23.43
N ALA A 399 -19.41 7.14 23.59
CA ALA A 399 -19.66 8.32 22.75
C ALA A 399 -19.24 8.13 21.27
N THR A 400 -18.29 7.24 21.01
CA THR A 400 -17.78 6.91 19.66
C THR A 400 -18.20 5.52 19.19
N ARG A 401 -19.25 4.96 19.78
CA ARG A 401 -19.74 3.62 19.45
C ARG A 401 -19.99 3.48 17.95
N GLY A 402 -19.45 2.43 17.32
CA GLY A 402 -19.59 2.21 15.87
C GLY A 402 -18.71 3.10 14.98
N TRP A 403 -17.88 3.98 15.54
CA TRP A 403 -16.95 4.81 14.76
C TRP A 403 -15.68 4.05 14.42
N VAL A 404 -15.34 4.00 13.13
CA VAL A 404 -14.19 3.29 12.57
C VAL A 404 -13.59 4.09 11.40
N LEU A 405 -12.28 4.09 11.28
CA LEU A 405 -11.55 4.60 10.11
C LEU A 405 -11.57 3.55 9.01
N VAL A 406 -12.01 3.92 7.81
CA VAL A 406 -12.11 3.00 6.67
C VAL A 406 -11.47 3.56 5.40
N VAL A 407 -11.01 2.64 4.54
CA VAL A 407 -10.48 2.91 3.20
C VAL A 407 -11.15 1.91 2.25
N GLY A 408 -11.86 2.41 1.24
CA GLY A 408 -12.57 1.55 0.28
C GLY A 408 -13.56 0.59 0.97
N GLY A 409 -14.23 1.05 2.03
CA GLY A 409 -15.18 0.27 2.83
C GLY A 409 -14.55 -0.77 3.78
N ARG A 410 -13.23 -0.87 3.83
CA ARG A 410 -12.50 -1.78 4.73
C ARG A 410 -11.88 -1.03 5.92
N PRO A 411 -11.89 -1.58 7.15
CA PRO A 411 -11.23 -0.97 8.30
C PRO A 411 -9.75 -0.70 8.02
N PHE A 412 -9.30 0.48 8.43
CA PHE A 412 -7.93 0.92 8.28
C PHE A 412 -7.09 0.52 9.49
N SER A 413 -5.83 0.15 9.24
CA SER A 413 -4.85 -0.18 10.30
C SER A 413 -4.38 1.08 11.04
N ALA A 414 -5.25 1.66 11.86
CA ALA A 414 -5.02 2.89 12.60
C ALA A 414 -4.04 2.69 13.78
N ARG A 415 -2.73 2.75 13.49
CA ARG A 415 -1.67 2.61 14.49
C ARG A 415 -1.65 3.83 15.42
N TYR A 416 -1.26 3.62 16.68
CA TYR A 416 -1.03 4.70 17.63
C TYR A 416 0.08 4.32 18.62
N ALA A 417 0.75 5.33 19.16
CA ALA A 417 1.88 5.19 20.08
C ALA A 417 1.82 6.27 21.16
N SER A 418 2.60 6.08 22.23
CA SER A 418 2.71 7.05 23.33
C SER A 418 3.17 8.43 22.84
N THR A 419 4.37 8.52 22.27
CA THR A 419 4.99 9.80 21.90
C THR A 419 5.90 9.65 20.68
N SER A 420 5.86 10.59 19.74
CA SER A 420 6.60 10.59 18.48
C SER A 420 7.68 11.68 18.39
N GLY A 421 7.83 12.52 19.42
CA GLY A 421 8.86 13.56 19.44
C GLY A 421 8.52 14.80 18.61
N GLY A 422 7.23 14.97 18.27
CA GLY A 422 6.71 16.09 17.49
C GLY A 422 6.76 15.89 15.97
N TYR A 423 7.24 14.74 15.47
CA TYR A 423 7.09 14.35 14.07
C TYR A 423 6.38 13.00 13.96
N GLN A 424 5.51 12.84 12.97
CA GLN A 424 4.86 11.58 12.64
C GLN A 424 5.29 11.11 11.27
N GLU A 425 5.71 9.85 11.20
CA GLU A 425 6.07 9.16 9.97
C GLU A 425 4.83 8.73 9.20
N ALA A 426 4.87 8.97 7.88
CA ALA A 426 3.91 8.40 6.95
C ALA A 426 4.00 6.87 6.94
N TYR A 427 2.86 6.19 6.79
CA TYR A 427 2.83 4.77 6.51
C TYR A 427 1.68 4.43 5.56
N THR A 428 1.88 3.36 4.80
CA THR A 428 0.86 2.84 3.88
C THR A 428 0.22 1.60 4.49
N ALA A 429 -1.11 1.55 4.49
CA ALA A 429 -1.89 0.37 4.83
C ALA A 429 -3.16 0.31 3.98
N GLY A 430 -3.52 -0.88 3.48
CA GLY A 430 -4.75 -1.05 2.71
C GLY A 430 -4.86 -0.16 1.46
N GLY A 431 -3.73 0.18 0.82
CA GLY A 431 -3.68 1.05 -0.36
C GLY A 431 -3.80 2.55 -0.06
N TYR A 432 -3.81 2.96 1.21
CA TYR A 432 -3.86 4.36 1.65
C TYR A 432 -2.60 4.73 2.43
N THR A 433 -2.05 5.92 2.15
CA THR A 433 -0.85 6.45 2.82
C THR A 433 -1.26 7.60 3.75
N THR A 434 -0.92 7.48 5.04
CA THR A 434 -1.11 8.58 6.01
C THR A 434 -0.12 9.71 5.76
N PRO A 435 -0.42 10.95 6.19
CA PRO A 435 0.55 12.04 6.10
C PRO A 435 1.76 11.77 6.99
N GLY A 436 2.93 12.24 6.56
CA GLY A 436 4.05 12.52 7.45
C GLY A 436 3.95 13.99 7.87
N LEU A 437 3.97 14.29 9.17
CA LEU A 437 3.71 15.66 9.64
C LEU A 437 4.54 16.04 10.86
N TRP A 438 4.82 17.35 10.98
CA TRP A 438 5.24 17.96 12.23
C TRP A 438 3.98 18.25 13.07
N ASP A 439 3.88 17.58 14.20
CA ASP A 439 2.76 17.63 15.13
C ASP A 439 2.88 18.83 16.08
N THR A 440 2.85 20.02 15.49
CA THR A 440 3.01 21.31 16.16
C THR A 440 1.81 22.21 15.88
N SER A 441 1.59 23.23 16.72
CA SER A 441 0.49 24.19 16.50
C SER A 441 0.66 25.03 15.22
N CYS A 442 1.88 25.22 14.71
CA CYS A 442 2.10 25.86 13.41
C CYS A 442 2.07 24.89 12.21
N GLY A 443 1.90 23.58 12.46
CA GLY A 443 1.81 22.54 11.43
C GLY A 443 3.11 22.26 10.67
N ASN A 444 4.25 22.77 11.12
CA ASN A 444 5.55 22.57 10.49
C ASN A 444 6.71 22.58 11.51
N GLN A 445 7.94 22.35 11.02
CA GLN A 445 9.15 22.27 11.84
C GLN A 445 9.54 23.62 12.48
N GLY A 446 9.11 24.76 11.92
CA GLY A 446 9.61 26.09 12.31
C GLY A 446 9.31 26.50 13.75
N CYS A 447 8.26 25.93 14.36
CA CYS A 447 7.94 26.14 15.77
C CYS A 447 8.30 24.94 16.67
N TRP A 448 8.89 23.89 16.10
CA TRP A 448 9.45 22.79 16.87
C TRP A 448 10.79 23.23 17.49
N THR A 449 11.12 22.88 18.74
CA THR A 449 10.43 21.94 19.63
C THR A 449 9.32 22.57 20.49
N GLY A 450 9.30 23.90 20.65
CA GLY A 450 8.50 24.60 21.66
C GLY A 450 6.99 24.36 21.54
N GLU A 451 6.51 24.34 20.29
CA GLU A 451 5.08 24.31 19.99
C GLU A 451 4.54 22.91 19.67
N ALA A 452 5.33 21.86 19.88
CA ALA A 452 4.89 20.47 19.70
C ALA A 452 3.77 20.12 20.69
N TYR A 453 2.69 19.50 20.21
CA TYR A 453 1.54 19.17 21.06
C TYR A 453 1.90 18.24 22.21
N GLU A 454 2.81 17.30 21.99
CA GLU A 454 3.33 16.38 23.00
C GLU A 454 4.10 17.08 24.11
N LYS A 455 4.85 18.15 23.76
CA LYS A 455 5.55 18.98 24.74
C LYS A 455 4.56 19.78 25.58
N LYS A 456 3.55 20.38 24.93
CA LYS A 456 2.44 21.09 25.61
C LYS A 456 1.60 20.17 26.51
N ALA A 457 1.54 18.89 26.16
CA ALA A 457 0.92 17.83 26.94
C ALA A 457 1.83 17.26 28.04
N SER A 458 3.05 17.81 28.20
CA SER A 458 4.03 17.38 29.19
C SER A 458 4.39 15.89 29.09
N SER A 459 4.54 15.37 27.86
CA SER A 459 4.96 13.97 27.70
C SER A 459 6.34 13.72 28.33
N PRO A 460 6.47 12.73 29.23
CA PRO A 460 7.74 12.37 29.86
C PRO A 460 8.72 11.72 28.89
N TRP A 461 8.27 11.35 27.68
CA TRP A 461 9.11 10.74 26.63
C TRP A 461 9.33 11.69 25.45
N PHE A 462 8.84 12.93 25.52
CA PHE A 462 9.04 13.90 24.45
C PHE A 462 10.52 14.21 24.24
N TYR A 463 11.29 14.33 25.33
CA TYR A 463 12.72 14.60 25.28
C TYR A 463 13.41 13.95 26.47
N LYS A 464 14.02 12.78 26.24
CA LYS A 464 14.49 11.90 27.30
C LYS A 464 15.84 11.26 26.97
N GLY A 465 16.74 11.24 27.96
CA GLY A 465 17.99 10.49 27.91
C GLY A 465 17.76 9.07 28.40
N TRP A 466 18.12 8.07 27.61
CA TRP A 466 17.81 6.68 27.91
C TRP A 466 19.05 5.93 28.39
N TYR A 467 18.94 5.26 29.54
CA TYR A 467 20.03 4.48 30.15
C TYR A 467 19.57 3.19 30.81
N ARG A 468 18.34 2.75 30.52
CA ARG A 468 17.75 1.52 31.07
C ARG A 468 17.26 0.62 29.94
N THR A 469 17.46 -0.68 30.12
CA THR A 469 16.92 -1.74 29.25
C THR A 469 15.41 -1.91 29.47
N ARG A 470 14.76 -2.73 28.63
CA ARG A 470 13.36 -3.14 28.82
C ARG A 470 13.02 -3.64 30.22
N SER A 471 13.93 -4.40 30.81
CA SER A 471 13.77 -4.95 32.15
C SER A 471 13.94 -3.92 33.29
N GLY A 472 14.26 -2.68 32.96
CA GLY A 472 14.58 -1.62 33.93
C GLY A 472 16.03 -1.63 34.42
N SER A 473 16.83 -2.64 34.04
CA SER A 473 18.26 -2.68 34.34
C SER A 473 18.99 -1.51 33.72
N SER A 474 19.82 -0.81 34.51
CA SER A 474 20.65 0.30 34.08
C SER A 474 22.11 -0.08 33.84
N CYS A 475 22.45 -1.37 33.97
CA CYS A 475 23.80 -1.89 33.84
C CYS A 475 24.83 -1.11 34.67
N GLY A 476 24.49 -0.83 35.93
CA GLY A 476 25.38 -0.17 36.89
C GLY A 476 25.41 1.35 36.81
N ARG A 477 24.69 2.00 35.88
CA ARG A 477 24.61 3.47 35.82
C ARG A 477 23.39 4.03 36.55
N GLY A 478 23.54 5.26 37.07
CA GLY A 478 22.44 6.03 37.65
C GLY A 478 21.79 7.03 36.69
N HIS A 479 22.41 7.31 35.54
CA HIS A 479 21.99 8.37 34.62
C HIS A 479 22.56 8.16 33.19
N PRO A 480 22.06 8.87 32.15
CA PRO A 480 22.52 8.76 30.76
C PRO A 480 23.75 9.62 30.43
N TRP A 481 24.18 10.50 31.33
CA TRP A 481 25.32 11.40 31.09
C TRP A 481 26.65 10.64 30.98
N LEU A 482 27.46 11.08 30.03
CA LEU A 482 28.77 10.60 29.63
C LEU A 482 29.84 11.62 30.02
N ASN A 483 30.95 11.15 30.56
CA ASN A 483 32.13 12.01 30.75
C ASN A 483 32.89 12.23 29.41
N GLU A 484 33.88 13.13 29.42
CA GLU A 484 34.66 13.46 28.22
C GLU A 484 35.31 12.23 27.57
N GLY A 485 35.90 11.33 28.37
CA GLY A 485 36.55 10.13 27.84
C GLY A 485 35.56 9.14 27.21
N GLU A 486 34.35 9.03 27.76
CA GLU A 486 33.28 8.20 27.20
C GLU A 486 32.75 8.75 25.88
N LEU A 487 32.49 10.07 25.79
CA LEU A 487 32.08 10.67 24.54
C LEU A 487 33.21 10.61 23.50
N ALA A 488 34.45 10.91 23.88
CA ALA A 488 35.60 10.85 22.97
C ALA A 488 35.79 9.45 22.37
N ASP A 489 35.58 8.37 23.13
CA ASP A 489 35.61 6.99 22.62
C ASP A 489 34.51 6.75 21.57
N ILE A 490 33.29 7.22 21.81
CA ILE A 490 32.20 7.12 20.82
C ILE A 490 32.52 7.92 19.56
N ILE A 491 33.04 9.14 19.67
CA ILE A 491 33.39 9.97 18.51
C ILE A 491 34.58 9.37 17.73
N ASN A 492 35.58 8.82 18.40
CA ASN A 492 36.68 8.12 17.72
C ASN A 492 36.18 6.85 17.01
N ALA A 493 35.28 6.07 17.62
CA ALA A 493 34.64 4.93 16.96
C ALA A 493 33.86 5.37 15.72
N LEU A 494 33.15 6.50 15.81
CA LEU A 494 32.39 7.07 14.70
C LEU A 494 33.31 7.58 13.58
N LEU A 495 34.45 8.18 13.94
CA LEU A 495 35.47 8.61 12.98
C LEU A 495 36.04 7.41 12.20
N VAL A 496 36.38 6.31 12.88
CA VAL A 496 36.83 5.06 12.27
C VAL A 496 35.75 4.51 11.33
N TYR A 497 34.52 4.35 11.81
CA TYR A 497 33.41 3.83 11.00
C TYR A 497 33.15 4.67 9.75
N SER A 498 33.26 6.00 9.85
CA SER A 498 33.03 6.92 8.72
C SER A 498 34.06 6.81 7.59
N ARG A 499 35.15 6.07 7.79
CA ARG A 499 36.22 5.82 6.81
C ARG A 499 36.42 4.35 6.50
N ASP A 500 36.07 3.48 7.45
CA ASP A 500 36.08 2.02 7.31
C ASP A 500 34.81 1.45 7.95
N SER A 501 33.78 1.25 7.13
CA SER A 501 32.51 0.66 7.59
C SER A 501 32.64 -0.81 7.98
N GLY A 502 33.70 -1.52 7.53
CA GLY A 502 33.99 -2.89 7.93
C GLY A 502 34.37 -3.02 9.41
N ALA A 503 34.83 -1.93 10.03
CA ALA A 503 35.15 -1.86 11.44
C ALA A 503 33.95 -2.07 12.36
N ILE A 504 32.70 -1.96 11.87
CA ILE A 504 31.47 -2.01 12.69
C ILE A 504 31.39 -3.25 13.60
N SER A 505 31.92 -4.40 13.15
CA SER A 505 31.96 -5.65 13.92
C SER A 505 32.81 -5.57 15.19
N HIS A 506 33.68 -4.57 15.29
CA HIS A 506 34.60 -4.35 16.40
C HIS A 506 34.23 -3.16 17.30
N LEU A 507 33.22 -2.37 16.93
CA LEU A 507 32.87 -1.11 17.60
C LEU A 507 31.77 -1.25 18.67
N SER A 508 31.54 -2.47 19.17
CA SER A 508 30.60 -2.69 20.28
C SER A 508 31.13 -2.08 21.59
N GLN A 509 30.25 -1.94 22.58
CA GLN A 509 30.59 -1.47 23.91
C GLN A 509 31.50 -2.47 24.63
N THR A 510 32.49 -1.94 25.34
CA THR A 510 33.50 -2.76 26.03
C THR A 510 32.96 -3.46 27.28
N ASP A 511 31.86 -2.96 27.84
CA ASP A 511 31.22 -3.48 29.05
C ASP A 511 30.04 -4.42 28.77
N ALA A 512 29.87 -4.86 27.51
CA ALA A 512 28.80 -5.75 27.07
C ALA A 512 28.67 -7.01 27.94
N GLY A 513 29.78 -7.60 28.38
CA GLY A 513 29.77 -8.78 29.26
C GLY A 513 29.08 -8.54 30.59
N SER A 514 29.27 -7.35 31.17
CA SER A 514 28.66 -6.98 32.46
C SER A 514 27.19 -6.60 32.32
N CYS A 515 26.79 -6.01 31.19
CA CYS A 515 25.44 -5.53 30.95
C CYS A 515 24.50 -6.61 30.38
N TRP A 516 25.03 -7.46 29.50
CA TRP A 516 24.26 -8.42 28.70
C TRP A 516 24.58 -9.88 29.04
N GLY A 517 25.48 -10.13 29.99
CA GLY A 517 25.89 -11.48 30.41
C GLY A 517 26.85 -12.17 29.47
N SER A 518 27.26 -11.53 28.37
CA SER A 518 28.28 -12.03 27.43
C SER A 518 28.96 -10.90 26.69
N ALA A 519 30.28 -10.93 26.61
CA ALA A 519 31.05 -9.97 25.83
C ALA A 519 30.85 -10.22 24.34
N VAL A 520 30.97 -9.16 23.52
CA VAL A 520 30.91 -9.29 22.06
C VAL A 520 32.31 -9.66 21.54
N PRO A 521 32.50 -10.86 20.94
CA PRO A 521 33.81 -11.28 20.45
C PRO A 521 34.37 -10.32 19.39
N GLY A 522 35.66 -10.05 19.46
CA GLY A 522 36.33 -9.15 18.53
C GLY A 522 36.16 -7.65 18.82
N THR A 523 35.44 -7.27 19.88
CA THR A 523 35.30 -5.86 20.27
C THR A 523 36.65 -5.23 20.59
N TRP A 524 36.95 -4.09 19.97
CA TRP A 524 38.17 -3.33 20.25
C TRP A 524 38.09 -2.61 21.59
N SER A 525 39.22 -2.58 22.28
CA SER A 525 39.41 -1.73 23.47
C SER A 525 39.33 -0.25 23.09
N LYS A 526 39.25 0.64 24.09
CA LYS A 526 39.33 2.08 23.84
C LYS A 526 40.65 2.47 23.18
N ASP A 527 41.75 1.87 23.63
CA ASP A 527 43.10 2.12 23.09
C ASP A 527 43.24 1.70 21.62
N GLU A 528 42.63 0.57 21.23
CA GLU A 528 42.64 0.10 19.84
C GLU A 528 41.80 1.02 18.93
N VAL A 529 40.64 1.50 19.41
CA VAL A 529 39.84 2.51 18.68
C VAL A 529 40.62 3.82 18.52
N VAL A 530 41.30 4.28 19.57
CA VAL A 530 42.19 5.45 19.55
C VAL A 530 43.33 5.27 18.55
N SER A 531 44.00 4.12 18.56
CA SER A 531 45.08 3.80 17.62
C SER A 531 44.60 3.90 16.17
N ARG A 532 43.44 3.31 15.86
CA ARG A 532 42.85 3.35 14.51
C ARG A 532 42.37 4.73 14.11
N ALA A 533 41.77 5.49 15.04
CA ALA A 533 41.32 6.84 14.80
C ALA A 533 42.46 7.79 14.39
N THR A 534 43.71 7.50 14.80
CA THR A 534 44.91 8.24 14.39
C THR A 534 45.07 8.29 12.87
N ASN A 535 44.67 7.24 12.16
CA ASN A 535 44.74 7.19 10.70
C ASN A 535 43.68 8.08 10.00
N TYR A 536 42.73 8.62 10.76
CA TYR A 536 41.55 9.31 10.23
C TYR A 536 41.38 10.74 10.78
N GLY A 537 42.44 11.32 11.34
CA GLY A 537 42.42 12.68 11.90
C GLY A 537 42.17 12.74 13.41
N GLY A 538 42.07 11.59 14.08
CA GLY A 538 42.10 11.47 15.53
C GLY A 538 43.52 11.32 16.10
N PRO A 539 43.67 10.82 17.34
CA PRO A 539 42.59 10.53 18.27
C PRO A 539 42.06 11.82 18.89
N ILE A 540 40.75 11.89 19.01
CA ILE A 540 40.05 12.95 19.73
C ILE A 540 40.14 12.64 21.21
N THR A 541 40.56 13.62 21.99
CA THR A 541 40.66 13.50 23.45
C THR A 541 39.78 14.52 24.18
N ASN A 542 39.45 15.63 23.52
CA ASN A 542 38.64 16.69 24.09
C ASN A 542 37.50 17.10 23.15
N VAL A 543 36.30 17.25 23.70
CA VAL A 543 35.11 17.71 22.96
C VAL A 543 34.72 19.10 23.45
N ARG A 544 35.06 20.12 22.64
CA ARG A 544 34.82 21.54 22.93
C ARG A 544 33.35 21.91 22.77
N SER A 545 32.70 21.42 21.73
CA SER A 545 31.25 21.58 21.55
C SER A 545 30.69 20.46 20.68
N ILE A 546 29.39 20.22 20.83
CA ILE A 546 28.63 19.28 20.01
C ILE A 546 27.26 19.90 19.75
N SER A 547 26.77 19.77 18.52
CA SER A 547 25.47 20.28 18.13
C SER A 547 24.83 19.39 17.07
N THR A 548 23.51 19.47 16.96
CA THR A 548 22.74 18.69 15.98
C THR A 548 21.92 19.59 15.07
N THR A 549 21.78 19.19 13.82
CA THR A 549 20.84 19.80 12.86
C THR A 549 19.76 18.80 12.49
N TYR A 550 18.57 19.29 12.17
CA TYR A 550 17.39 18.46 11.95
C TYR A 550 16.93 18.56 10.49
N ALA A 551 16.57 17.43 9.90
CA ALA A 551 15.96 17.39 8.58
C ALA A 551 14.43 17.58 8.69
N THR A 552 13.80 17.98 7.59
CA THR A 552 12.36 18.24 7.53
C THR A 552 11.50 16.98 7.62
N ASN A 553 12.09 15.80 7.43
CA ASN A 553 11.45 14.49 7.56
C ASN A 553 11.56 13.90 8.98
N GLY A 554 11.80 14.72 10.00
CA GLY A 554 11.73 14.30 11.39
C GLY A 554 12.87 13.41 11.87
N VAL A 555 14.07 13.63 11.35
CA VAL A 555 15.29 12.96 11.81
C VAL A 555 16.40 13.97 12.09
N THR A 556 17.36 13.57 12.91
CA THR A 556 18.61 14.33 13.05
C THR A 556 19.45 14.14 11.79
N ALA A 557 19.71 15.22 11.08
CA ALA A 557 20.43 15.23 9.81
C ALA A 557 21.94 15.08 10.03
N ARG A 558 22.51 15.95 10.88
CA ARG A 558 23.95 15.97 11.15
C ARG A 558 24.23 16.18 12.63
N VAL A 559 25.35 15.60 13.07
CA VAL A 559 25.97 15.88 14.36
C VAL A 559 27.33 16.51 14.09
N SER A 560 27.49 17.76 14.52
CA SER A 560 28.70 18.56 14.36
C SER A 560 29.47 18.58 15.68
N VAL A 561 30.72 18.18 15.67
CA VAL A 561 31.56 18.06 16.86
C VAL A 561 32.83 18.90 16.69
N ASN A 562 33.07 19.84 17.60
CA ASN A 562 34.32 20.59 17.66
C ASN A 562 35.24 19.98 18.71
N THR A 563 36.47 19.67 18.33
CA THR A 563 37.41 18.87 19.14
C THR A 563 38.80 19.50 19.20
N ASP A 564 39.72 18.86 19.93
CA ASP A 564 41.15 19.15 19.90
C ASP A 564 41.81 18.87 18.54
N LYS A 565 41.15 18.12 17.65
CA LYS A 565 41.63 17.78 16.30
C LYS A 565 40.89 18.50 15.17
N GLY A 566 40.05 19.48 15.51
CA GLY A 566 39.26 20.25 14.56
C GLY A 566 37.77 19.91 14.61
N SER A 567 37.03 20.35 13.59
CA SER A 567 35.59 20.12 13.47
C SER A 567 35.30 18.91 12.60
N PHE A 568 34.39 18.05 13.06
CA PHE A 568 33.91 16.88 12.33
C PHE A 568 32.39 16.93 12.20
N ASP A 569 31.89 16.60 11.01
CA ASP A 569 30.46 16.51 10.72
C ASP A 569 30.09 15.08 10.36
N PHE A 570 29.18 14.49 11.14
CA PHE A 570 28.71 13.13 10.94
C PHE A 570 27.24 13.12 10.52
N ASN A 571 26.85 12.11 9.74
CA ASN A 571 25.44 11.83 9.48
C ASN A 571 24.77 11.41 10.79
N GLY A 572 23.56 11.94 11.07
CA GLY A 572 22.84 11.59 12.30
C GLY A 572 22.49 10.10 12.41
N SER A 573 22.25 9.41 11.28
CA SER A 573 22.00 7.96 11.28
C SER A 573 23.25 7.15 11.67
N ASP A 574 24.43 7.53 11.16
CA ASP A 574 25.71 6.90 11.53
C ASP A 574 26.05 7.20 12.99
N PHE A 575 25.83 8.44 13.46
CA PHE A 575 26.01 8.80 14.87
C PHE A 575 25.11 7.93 15.76
N LYS A 576 23.80 7.82 15.47
CA LYS A 576 22.89 6.99 16.26
C LYS A 576 23.35 5.54 16.29
N LEU A 577 23.75 4.99 15.15
CA LEU A 577 24.24 3.62 15.03
C LEU A 577 25.45 3.38 15.94
N ILE A 578 26.49 4.20 15.81
CA ILE A 578 27.72 4.03 16.59
C ILE A 578 27.51 4.38 18.06
N PHE A 579 26.71 5.40 18.37
CA PHE A 579 26.33 5.71 19.74
C PHE A 579 25.67 4.51 20.41
N ASN A 580 24.68 3.88 19.76
CA ASN A 580 24.00 2.71 20.32
C ASN A 580 24.87 1.46 20.39
N LEU A 581 25.90 1.35 19.53
CA LEU A 581 26.84 0.24 19.58
C LEU A 581 27.89 0.42 20.67
N ARG A 582 28.38 1.64 20.88
CA ARG A 582 29.58 1.92 21.65
C ARG A 582 29.33 2.58 23.01
N ALA A 583 28.18 3.22 23.20
CA ALA A 583 27.86 3.86 24.47
C ALA A 583 27.91 2.83 25.62
N PRO A 584 28.39 3.24 26.80
CA PRO A 584 28.52 2.35 27.95
C PRO A 584 27.15 1.97 28.52
N ALA A 585 27.13 0.84 29.23
CA ALA A 585 25.99 0.31 29.96
C ALA A 585 24.76 0.14 29.05
N ALA A 586 23.60 0.61 29.51
CA ALA A 586 22.36 0.58 28.73
C ALA A 586 22.02 1.96 28.13
N VAL A 587 23.01 2.84 27.94
CA VAL A 587 22.82 4.17 27.34
C VAL A 587 22.57 4.04 25.83
N HIS A 588 21.50 4.68 25.33
CA HIS A 588 21.14 4.57 23.92
C HIS A 588 20.21 5.70 23.45
N LEU A 589 20.02 5.75 22.14
CA LEU A 589 19.04 6.55 21.42
C LEU A 589 17.92 5.65 20.88
N THR A 590 16.68 5.96 21.26
CA THR A 590 15.49 5.24 20.78
C THR A 590 15.03 5.78 19.43
N SER A 591 15.13 7.10 19.22
CA SER A 591 14.58 7.79 18.05
C SER A 591 15.66 8.15 17.02
N GLY A 592 15.27 8.25 15.75
CA GLY A 592 16.09 8.90 14.70
C GLY A 592 16.14 10.41 14.84
N LEU A 593 15.22 10.99 15.62
CA LEU A 593 15.19 12.38 16.03
C LEU A 593 15.77 12.51 17.43
N PHE A 594 16.94 13.12 17.55
CA PHE A 594 17.66 13.24 18.82
C PHE A 594 18.53 14.50 18.88
N ASN A 595 18.86 14.93 20.09
CA ASN A 595 19.83 15.98 20.35
C ASN A 595 20.99 15.42 21.18
N VAL A 596 22.12 16.14 21.19
CA VAL A 596 23.21 15.89 22.12
C VAL A 596 23.50 17.17 22.89
N GLU A 597 23.47 17.08 24.22
CA GLU A 597 23.73 18.20 25.11
C GLU A 597 25.12 18.14 25.70
N LYS A 598 25.67 19.32 26.00
CA LYS A 598 26.89 19.53 26.78
C LYS A 598 26.57 20.43 27.97
N LYS A 599 27.08 20.06 29.14
CA LYS A 599 27.09 20.85 30.37
C LYS A 599 28.50 21.14 30.85
#